data_AF-A0A0S8JBP8-F1
#
_entry.id   AF-A0A0S8JBP8-F1
#
_cell.length_a   1.000
_cell.length_b   1.000
_cell.length_c   1.000
_cell.angle_alpha   90.00
_cell.angle_beta   90.00
_cell.angle_gamma   90.00
#
_symmetry.space_group_name_H-M   'P 1'
#
loop_
_entity.id
_entity.type
_entity.pdbx_description
1 polymer ?
#
loop_
_entity_poly.entity_id
_entity_poly.type
_entity_poly.pdbx_seq_one_letter_code
_entity_poly.pdbx_strand_id
1 'polypeptide(L)'
;MIPTSNKWELSSFIPPEAEKELQGYPPILRQILFNRGYSTHELARQYLKAEKPAVTSPDDLSGIPEAVTRIQRAITNNETIAIYGDYDVDGVTATALLIQYLRIQGAAAVGYIPDRFEEGYGLNNDALESLKNDGVSLVITVDCGIRSIEEATFAQIIGLDLIISDHHHPGDEIPSAIAVIDPKQMDDSYPEKELAGVGLAYKLIEALNSRQAHPKIDHHDFLDLVALGTVADLAPLVGENRYLVRKGLEYIRKPLRQGIMSLIGVAGLNPRQLSATDIGFALGPRLNAAGRLESAQAALELLITKDVGQAAYLAQELE
;
A
#
# COMPACT_ATOMS: atom_id res chain seq x y z
N MET A 1 -33.05 -24.11 -3.95
CA MET A 1 -32.49 -22.78 -4.30
C MET A 1 -33.48 -22.09 -5.21
N ILE A 2 -34.09 -20.99 -4.78
CA ILE A 2 -34.87 -20.13 -5.67
C ILE A 2 -33.85 -19.45 -6.60
N PRO A 3 -34.01 -19.49 -7.93
CA PRO A 3 -33.08 -18.80 -8.82
C PRO A 3 -33.17 -17.31 -8.52
N THR A 4 -32.07 -16.70 -8.09
CA THR A 4 -31.95 -15.25 -8.06
C THR A 4 -32.07 -14.76 -9.49
N SER A 5 -33.17 -14.09 -9.83
CA SER A 5 -33.32 -13.45 -11.14
C SER A 5 -32.35 -12.27 -11.21
N ASN A 6 -31.35 -12.35 -12.09
CA ASN A 6 -30.46 -11.22 -12.34
C ASN A 6 -31.28 -10.02 -12.84
N LYS A 7 -31.11 -8.85 -12.20
CA LYS A 7 -31.70 -7.59 -12.64
C LYS A 7 -30.76 -6.94 -13.66
N TRP A 8 -31.25 -6.75 -14.87
CA TRP A 8 -30.50 -6.08 -15.94
C TRP A 8 -30.83 -4.58 -15.91
N GLU A 9 -29.82 -3.75 -15.72
CA GLU A 9 -29.95 -2.29 -15.71
C GLU A 9 -29.08 -1.70 -16.82
N LEU A 10 -29.69 -0.87 -17.68
CA LEU A 10 -28.97 -0.11 -18.69
C LEU A 10 -28.58 1.24 -18.09
N SER A 11 -27.29 1.58 -18.18
CA SER A 11 -26.80 2.91 -17.83
C SER A 11 -27.38 3.99 -18.75
N SER A 12 -27.43 5.22 -18.26
CA SER A 12 -27.92 6.38 -19.01
C SER A 12 -27.16 6.61 -20.32
N PHE A 13 -27.86 7.10 -21.33
CA PHE A 13 -27.23 7.53 -22.57
C PHE A 13 -26.35 8.77 -22.36
N ILE A 14 -25.25 8.84 -23.09
CA ILE A 14 -24.36 10.00 -23.09
C ILE A 14 -25.11 11.24 -23.59
N PRO A 15 -25.06 12.38 -22.87
CA PRO A 15 -25.69 13.62 -23.32
C PRO A 15 -24.86 14.29 -24.44
N PRO A 16 -25.47 15.14 -25.28
CA PRO A 16 -24.79 15.78 -26.41
C PRO A 16 -23.51 16.55 -26.03
N GLU A 17 -23.49 17.17 -24.85
CA GLU A 17 -22.34 17.92 -24.34
C GLU A 17 -21.12 16.99 -24.14
N ALA A 18 -21.31 15.88 -23.42
CA ALA A 18 -20.25 14.90 -23.20
C ALA A 18 -19.87 14.16 -24.49
N GLU A 19 -20.83 13.91 -25.40
CA GLU A 19 -20.53 13.30 -26.70
C GLU A 19 -19.60 14.18 -27.54
N LYS A 20 -19.83 15.51 -27.51
CA LYS A 20 -18.96 16.49 -28.17
C LYS A 20 -17.56 16.52 -27.55
N GLU A 21 -17.45 16.56 -26.23
CA GLU A 21 -16.16 16.53 -25.52
C GLU A 21 -15.36 15.25 -25.82
N LEU A 22 -16.04 14.11 -26.00
CA LEU A 22 -15.42 12.82 -26.26
C LEU A 22 -15.33 12.47 -27.75
N GLN A 23 -15.54 13.43 -28.67
CA GLN A 23 -15.59 13.17 -30.12
C GLN A 23 -14.32 12.50 -30.69
N GLY A 24 -13.17 12.65 -30.02
CA GLY A 24 -11.91 12.01 -30.39
C GLY A 24 -11.85 10.49 -30.18
N TYR A 25 -12.85 9.89 -29.51
CA TYR A 25 -12.92 8.46 -29.24
C TYR A 25 -14.01 7.78 -30.10
N PRO A 26 -13.95 6.45 -30.34
CA PRO A 26 -15.03 5.71 -31.02
C PRO A 26 -16.37 5.81 -30.27
N PRO A 27 -17.54 5.82 -30.94
CA PRO A 27 -18.84 6.09 -30.30
C PRO A 27 -19.14 5.22 -29.07
N ILE A 28 -18.91 3.91 -29.16
CA ILE A 28 -19.14 3.00 -28.03
C ILE A 28 -18.23 3.30 -26.83
N LEU A 29 -16.99 3.74 -27.09
CA LEU A 29 -16.05 4.10 -26.03
C LEU A 29 -16.47 5.39 -25.32
N ARG A 30 -17.05 6.37 -26.04
CA ARG A 30 -17.60 7.60 -25.43
C ARG A 30 -18.67 7.26 -24.40
N GLN A 31 -19.62 6.41 -24.77
CA GLN A 31 -20.69 5.97 -23.89
C GLN A 31 -20.15 5.27 -22.64
N ILE A 32 -19.17 4.37 -22.81
CA ILE A 32 -18.54 3.66 -21.68
C ILE A 32 -17.76 4.62 -20.76
N LEU A 33 -17.00 5.57 -21.33
CA LEU A 33 -16.25 6.56 -20.57
C LEU A 33 -17.18 7.48 -19.76
N PHE A 34 -18.24 7.99 -20.40
CA PHE A 34 -19.26 8.79 -19.71
C PHE A 34 -19.91 8.02 -18.56
N ASN A 35 -20.32 6.76 -18.78
CA ASN A 35 -20.92 5.92 -17.73
C ASN A 35 -19.97 5.62 -16.56
N ARG A 36 -18.66 5.77 -16.77
CA ARG A 36 -17.61 5.63 -15.75
C ARG A 36 -17.18 6.96 -15.13
N GLY A 37 -17.86 8.07 -15.46
CA GLY A 37 -17.58 9.39 -14.90
C GLY A 37 -16.53 10.21 -15.67
N TYR A 38 -16.03 9.74 -16.81
CA TYR A 38 -15.03 10.43 -17.62
C TYR A 38 -15.70 11.19 -18.78
N SER A 39 -16.33 12.32 -18.45
CA SER A 39 -17.17 13.08 -19.38
C SER A 39 -16.43 14.08 -20.26
N THR A 40 -15.15 14.36 -20.01
CA THR A 40 -14.33 15.29 -20.80
C THR A 40 -13.16 14.58 -21.49
N HIS A 41 -12.60 15.21 -22.54
CA HIS A 41 -11.43 14.67 -23.23
C HIS A 41 -10.27 14.44 -22.25
N GLU A 42 -10.01 15.40 -21.36
CA GLU A 42 -8.94 15.39 -20.37
C GLU A 42 -9.11 14.24 -19.38
N LEU A 43 -10.30 14.09 -18.78
CA LEU A 43 -10.59 13.01 -17.83
C LEU A 43 -10.45 11.63 -18.49
N ALA A 44 -10.99 11.47 -19.70
CA ALA A 44 -10.87 10.23 -20.45
C ALA A 44 -9.42 9.91 -20.82
N ARG A 45 -8.65 10.92 -21.27
CA ARG A 45 -7.24 10.77 -21.64
C ARG A 45 -6.41 10.38 -20.43
N GLN A 46 -6.57 11.09 -19.31
CA GLN A 46 -5.87 10.83 -18.06
C GLN A 46 -6.13 9.39 -17.59
N TYR A 47 -7.38 8.95 -17.59
CA TYR A 47 -7.74 7.58 -17.24
C TYR A 47 -7.14 6.55 -18.21
N LEU A 48 -7.36 6.70 -19.52
CA LEU A 48 -6.91 5.69 -20.49
C LEU A 48 -5.38 5.55 -20.51
N LYS A 49 -4.65 6.67 -20.41
CA LYS A 49 -3.19 6.69 -20.37
C LYS A 49 -2.62 6.38 -18.98
N ALA A 50 -3.45 6.37 -17.93
CA ALA A 50 -3.02 6.24 -16.53
C ALA A 50 -1.95 7.29 -16.19
N GLU A 51 -2.27 8.56 -16.46
CA GLU A 51 -1.36 9.68 -16.17
C GLU A 51 -1.38 10.05 -14.69
N LYS A 52 -0.23 10.47 -14.14
CA LYS A 52 -0.13 10.95 -12.75
C LYS A 52 -1.11 12.11 -12.56
N PRO A 53 -2.00 12.09 -11.55
CA PRO A 53 -2.82 13.24 -11.22
C PRO A 53 -1.98 14.48 -10.87
N ALA A 54 -2.49 15.67 -11.16
CA ALA A 54 -1.70 16.91 -11.05
C ALA A 54 -1.46 17.39 -9.61
N VAL A 55 -2.27 16.97 -8.65
CA VAL A 55 -2.28 17.48 -7.27
C VAL A 55 -2.14 16.32 -6.29
N THR A 56 -1.02 15.60 -6.31
CA THR A 56 -0.78 14.49 -5.36
C THR A 56 0.55 14.67 -4.62
N SER A 57 0.74 15.86 -4.03
CA SER A 57 1.91 16.08 -3.18
C SER A 57 1.75 15.29 -1.88
N PRO A 58 2.74 14.50 -1.44
CA PRO A 58 2.63 13.80 -0.17
C PRO A 58 2.47 14.76 1.02
N ASP A 59 2.91 16.02 0.92
CA ASP A 59 2.73 17.00 2.00
C ASP A 59 1.27 17.47 2.16
N ASP A 60 0.37 17.12 1.23
CA ASP A 60 -1.08 17.38 1.35
C ASP A 60 -1.80 16.31 2.21
N LEU A 61 -1.12 15.20 2.55
CA LEU A 61 -1.60 14.21 3.53
C LEU A 61 -1.30 14.70 4.95
N SER A 62 -2.32 14.67 5.79
CA SER A 62 -2.22 14.95 7.23
C SER A 62 -1.17 14.04 7.88
N GLY A 63 -0.37 14.61 8.79
CA GLY A 63 0.63 13.87 9.56
C GLY A 63 1.94 13.55 8.83
N ILE A 64 2.03 13.72 7.49
CA ILE A 64 3.29 13.47 6.76
C ILE A 64 4.44 14.34 7.27
N PRO A 65 4.29 15.68 7.46
CA PRO A 65 5.39 16.51 7.96
C PRO A 65 5.95 16.05 9.32
N GLU A 66 5.07 15.69 10.26
CA GLU A 66 5.39 15.21 11.60
C GLU A 66 6.05 13.82 11.54
N ALA A 67 5.46 12.91 10.77
CA ALA A 67 5.98 11.56 10.58
C ALA A 67 7.40 11.59 9.99
N VAL A 68 7.62 12.37 8.94
CA VAL A 68 8.93 12.50 8.32
C VAL A 68 9.96 13.05 9.30
N THR A 69 9.62 14.11 10.04
CA THR A 69 10.50 14.71 11.04
C THR A 69 10.91 13.66 12.10
N ARG A 70 9.94 12.88 12.58
CA ARG A 70 10.18 11.85 13.59
C ARG A 70 11.01 10.68 13.06
N ILE A 71 10.78 10.25 11.83
CA ILE A 71 11.53 9.17 11.18
C ILE A 71 12.98 9.61 10.94
N GLN A 72 13.20 10.83 10.43
CA GLN A 72 14.55 11.36 10.22
C GLN A 72 15.34 11.46 11.53
N ARG A 73 14.67 11.83 12.64
CA ARG A 73 15.25 11.80 13.98
C ARG A 73 15.67 10.38 14.39
N ALA A 74 14.79 9.39 14.19
CA ALA A 74 15.09 7.99 14.50
C ALA A 74 16.34 7.51 13.74
N ILE A 75 16.40 7.78 12.44
CA ILE A 75 17.53 7.42 11.57
C ILE A 75 18.82 8.08 12.08
N THR A 76 18.78 9.39 12.37
CA THR A 76 19.97 10.16 12.80
C THR A 76 20.50 9.68 14.15
N ASN A 77 19.60 9.29 15.05
CA ASN A 77 19.94 8.83 16.40
C ASN A 77 20.27 7.33 16.48
N ASN A 78 20.22 6.59 15.36
CA ASN A 78 20.34 5.13 15.32
C ASN A 78 19.33 4.42 16.24
N GLU A 79 18.09 4.95 16.30
CA GLU A 79 16.98 4.31 17.00
C GLU A 79 16.48 3.09 16.21
N THR A 80 16.05 2.05 16.92
CA THR A 80 15.35 0.92 16.30
C THR A 80 13.91 1.30 15.98
N ILE A 81 13.51 1.09 14.74
CA ILE A 81 12.17 1.36 14.20
C ILE A 81 11.49 0.02 13.90
N ALA A 82 10.29 -0.19 14.45
CA ALA A 82 9.45 -1.32 14.05
C ALA A 82 8.38 -0.86 13.05
N ILE A 83 8.21 -1.62 11.97
CA ILE A 83 7.11 -1.47 11.03
C ILE A 83 6.06 -2.50 11.39
N TYR A 84 4.92 -2.04 11.89
CA TYR A 84 3.80 -2.86 12.30
C TYR A 84 2.78 -2.92 11.16
N GLY A 85 2.73 -4.03 10.43
CA GLY A 85 1.82 -4.20 9.29
C GLY A 85 0.62 -5.08 9.60
N ASP A 86 -0.37 -5.06 8.72
CA ASP A 86 -1.39 -6.11 8.69
C ASP A 86 -0.90 -7.40 8.00
N TYR A 87 -1.61 -8.50 8.24
CA TYR A 87 -1.26 -9.85 7.75
C TYR A 87 -1.62 -10.10 6.28
N ASP A 88 -2.40 -9.24 5.65
CA ASP A 88 -2.74 -9.38 4.24
C ASP A 88 -1.64 -8.85 3.30
N VAL A 89 -1.81 -8.99 1.99
CA VAL A 89 -0.80 -8.55 1.02
C VAL A 89 -0.53 -7.05 1.09
N ASP A 90 -1.51 -6.20 1.39
CA ASP A 90 -1.30 -4.76 1.44
C ASP A 90 -0.42 -4.39 2.63
N GLY A 91 -0.79 -4.83 3.83
CA GLY A 91 0.02 -4.70 5.04
C GLY A 91 1.43 -5.29 4.91
N VAL A 92 1.56 -6.49 4.33
CA VAL A 92 2.85 -7.16 4.13
C VAL A 92 3.72 -6.41 3.10
N THR A 93 3.15 -5.93 1.99
CA THR A 93 3.91 -5.19 0.98
C THR A 93 4.30 -3.79 1.46
N ALA A 94 3.44 -3.10 2.21
CA ALA A 94 3.75 -1.84 2.88
C ALA A 94 4.89 -2.00 3.89
N THR A 95 4.85 -3.09 4.67
CA THR A 95 5.90 -3.44 5.64
C THR A 95 7.23 -3.71 4.94
N ALA A 96 7.21 -4.54 3.89
CA ALA A 96 8.39 -4.85 3.10
C ALA A 96 9.00 -3.59 2.46
N LEU A 97 8.18 -2.64 2.01
CA LEU A 97 8.59 -1.38 1.42
C LEU A 97 9.33 -0.50 2.43
N LEU A 98 8.73 -0.23 3.59
CA LEU A 98 9.33 0.65 4.61
C LEU A 98 10.60 0.04 5.22
N ILE A 99 10.60 -1.27 5.51
CA ILE A 99 11.80 -1.95 6.03
C ILE A 99 12.98 -1.77 5.08
N GLN A 100 12.78 -2.04 3.80
CA GLN A 100 13.86 -1.94 2.81
C GLN A 100 14.32 -0.51 2.62
N TYR A 101 13.39 0.45 2.53
CA TYR A 101 13.71 1.86 2.44
C TYR A 101 14.57 2.31 3.64
N LEU A 102 14.10 2.06 4.87
CA LEU A 102 14.77 2.48 6.09
C LEU A 102 16.15 1.82 6.26
N ARG A 103 16.29 0.53 5.94
CA ARG A 103 17.59 -0.16 5.95
C ARG A 103 18.57 0.44 4.95
N ILE A 104 18.11 0.83 3.75
CA ILE A 104 18.95 1.56 2.78
C ILE A 104 19.36 2.94 3.33
N GLN A 105 18.46 3.60 4.08
CA GLN A 105 18.80 4.86 4.76
C GLN A 105 19.80 4.68 5.90
N GLY A 106 20.01 3.45 6.38
CA GLY A 106 20.95 3.10 7.44
C GLY A 106 20.29 2.89 8.81
N ALA A 107 18.96 2.85 8.87
CA ALA A 107 18.23 2.62 10.10
C ALA A 107 18.21 1.13 10.49
N ALA A 108 18.11 0.85 11.79
CA ALA A 108 17.72 -0.45 12.28
C ALA A 108 16.18 -0.59 12.16
N ALA A 109 15.72 -1.22 11.09
CA ALA A 109 14.29 -1.47 10.86
C ALA A 109 13.94 -2.96 10.98
N VAL A 110 12.93 -3.26 11.80
CA VAL A 110 12.35 -4.59 12.00
C VAL A 110 10.88 -4.59 11.58
N GLY A 111 10.36 -5.74 11.15
CA GLY A 111 8.95 -5.92 10.82
C GLY A 111 8.23 -6.66 11.93
N TYR A 112 6.98 -6.29 12.17
CA TYR A 112 6.04 -7.00 13.02
C TYR A 112 4.74 -7.18 12.24
N ILE A 113 4.27 -8.42 12.12
CA ILE A 113 2.98 -8.77 11.53
C ILE A 113 2.23 -9.56 12.60
N PRO A 114 1.07 -9.10 13.07
CA PRO A 114 0.33 -9.79 14.14
C PRO A 114 -0.22 -11.12 13.66
N ASP A 115 -0.33 -12.08 14.58
CA ASP A 115 -1.12 -13.27 14.32
C ASP A 115 -2.63 -12.96 14.39
N ARG A 116 -3.30 -13.04 13.25
CA ARG A 116 -4.75 -12.90 13.15
C ARG A 116 -5.52 -13.81 14.12
N PHE A 117 -5.03 -15.03 14.38
CA PHE A 117 -5.77 -16.02 15.18
C PHE A 117 -5.53 -15.86 16.68
N GLU A 118 -4.30 -15.60 17.10
CA GLU A 118 -3.95 -15.42 18.52
C GLU A 118 -4.13 -13.98 19.00
N GLU A 119 -3.72 -12.99 18.19
CA GLU A 119 -3.71 -11.57 18.56
C GLU A 119 -4.91 -10.78 18.00
N GLY A 120 -5.51 -11.27 16.92
CA GLY A 120 -6.63 -10.60 16.25
C GLY A 120 -6.17 -9.61 15.17
N TYR A 121 -7.01 -8.60 14.89
CA TYR A 121 -6.75 -7.59 13.86
C TYR A 121 -6.36 -6.25 14.49
N GLY A 122 -5.36 -5.59 13.90
CA GLY A 122 -4.89 -4.27 14.30
C GLY A 122 -3.86 -4.30 15.42
N LEU A 123 -3.55 -3.12 15.97
CA LEU A 123 -2.58 -2.97 17.05
C LEU A 123 -3.11 -3.61 18.32
N ASN A 124 -2.19 -4.14 19.14
CA ASN A 124 -2.48 -4.62 20.47
C ASN A 124 -1.38 -4.21 21.46
N ASN A 125 -1.74 -4.07 22.73
CA ASN A 125 -0.83 -3.58 23.77
C ASN A 125 0.33 -4.54 24.07
N ASP A 126 0.09 -5.86 24.03
CA ASP A 126 1.11 -6.87 24.33
C ASP A 126 2.25 -6.81 23.30
N ALA A 127 1.92 -6.64 22.02
CA ALA A 127 2.89 -6.45 20.95
C ALA A 127 3.68 -5.14 21.11
N LEU A 128 3.01 -4.03 21.45
CA LEU A 128 3.67 -2.75 21.70
C LEU A 128 4.63 -2.82 22.90
N GLU A 129 4.22 -3.48 23.97
CA GLU A 129 5.07 -3.72 25.15
C GLU A 129 6.26 -4.61 24.79
N SER A 130 6.05 -5.70 24.05
CA SER A 130 7.13 -6.58 23.58
C SER A 130 8.14 -5.83 22.71
N LEU A 131 7.68 -5.07 21.71
CA LEU A 131 8.55 -4.26 20.86
C LEU A 131 9.35 -3.23 21.69
N LYS A 132 8.71 -2.59 22.67
CA LYS A 132 9.38 -1.66 23.58
C LYS A 132 10.47 -2.36 24.39
N ASN A 133 10.19 -3.54 24.92
CA ASN A 133 11.15 -4.36 25.68
C ASN A 133 12.33 -4.82 24.83
N ASP A 134 12.12 -5.03 23.53
CA ASP A 134 13.17 -5.33 22.55
C ASP A 134 14.00 -4.10 22.13
N GLY A 135 13.75 -2.94 22.74
CA GLY A 135 14.49 -1.70 22.51
C GLY A 135 14.00 -0.87 21.33
N VAL A 136 12.82 -1.16 20.78
CA VAL A 136 12.18 -0.30 19.78
C VAL A 136 11.84 1.05 20.40
N SER A 137 12.18 2.11 19.68
CA SER A 137 11.89 3.50 20.11
C SER A 137 10.78 4.15 19.31
N LEU A 138 10.49 3.63 18.11
CA LEU A 138 9.45 4.11 17.21
C LEU A 138 8.73 2.93 16.55
N VAL A 139 7.41 2.90 16.64
CA VAL A 139 6.55 2.04 15.81
C VAL A 139 5.92 2.89 14.72
N ILE A 140 5.93 2.38 13.49
CA ILE A 140 5.20 2.92 12.35
C ILE A 140 4.22 1.84 11.91
N THR A 141 2.93 2.11 12.06
CA THR A 141 1.91 1.19 11.55
C THR A 141 1.73 1.40 10.05
N VAL A 142 1.43 0.32 9.33
CA VAL A 142 0.99 0.36 7.94
C VAL A 142 -0.24 -0.50 7.79
N ASP A 143 -1.23 0.03 7.09
CA ASP A 143 -2.49 -0.66 6.78
C ASP A 143 -3.32 -1.04 8.03
N CYS A 144 -3.04 -0.39 9.16
CA CYS A 144 -3.79 -0.57 10.39
C CYS A 144 -3.58 0.60 11.36
N GLY A 145 -4.42 0.67 12.38
CA GLY A 145 -4.24 1.55 13.53
C GLY A 145 -5.15 2.78 13.60
N ILE A 146 -5.87 3.17 12.55
CA ILE A 146 -6.72 4.38 12.60
C ILE A 146 -7.83 4.31 13.66
N ARG A 147 -8.18 3.10 14.11
CA ARG A 147 -9.18 2.86 15.17
C ARG A 147 -8.57 2.46 16.53
N SER A 148 -7.25 2.45 16.64
CA SER A 148 -6.52 1.94 17.82
C SER A 148 -6.27 3.04 18.86
N ILE A 149 -7.37 3.59 19.42
CA ILE A 149 -7.33 4.71 20.37
C ILE A 149 -6.65 4.30 21.69
N GLU A 150 -7.01 3.13 22.20
CA GLU A 150 -6.49 2.61 23.46
C GLU A 150 -5.00 2.27 23.34
N GLU A 151 -4.60 1.66 22.22
CA GLU A 151 -3.22 1.25 21.96
C GLU A 151 -2.31 2.46 21.71
N ALA A 152 -2.80 3.49 21.01
CA ALA A 152 -2.05 4.74 20.86
C ALA A 152 -1.82 5.42 22.21
N THR A 153 -2.85 5.43 23.07
CA THR A 153 -2.73 5.95 24.44
C THR A 153 -1.74 5.12 25.26
N PHE A 154 -1.79 3.79 25.14
CA PHE A 154 -0.87 2.89 25.82
C PHE A 154 0.58 3.08 25.37
N ALA A 155 0.83 3.19 24.06
CA ALA A 155 2.15 3.49 23.50
C ALA A 155 2.75 4.75 24.14
N GLN A 156 1.95 5.81 24.28
CA GLN A 156 2.37 7.03 24.96
C GLN A 156 2.71 6.80 26.44
N ILE A 157 1.91 6.02 27.17
CA ILE A 157 2.13 5.68 28.59
C ILE A 157 3.45 4.95 28.79
N ILE A 158 3.79 4.00 27.91
CA ILE A 158 5.04 3.22 28.00
C ILE A 158 6.25 3.93 27.37
N GLY A 159 6.06 5.15 26.86
CA GLY A 159 7.10 5.94 26.20
C GLY A 159 7.59 5.32 24.90
N LEU A 160 6.69 4.72 24.13
CA LEU A 160 6.91 4.22 22.78
C LEU A 160 6.30 5.21 21.78
N ASP A 161 7.12 5.79 20.92
CA ASP A 161 6.63 6.70 19.90
C ASP A 161 5.86 5.91 18.83
N LEU A 162 4.72 6.44 18.40
CA LEU A 162 3.85 5.80 17.42
C LEU A 162 3.54 6.76 16.27
N ILE A 163 3.67 6.27 15.04
CA ILE A 163 3.13 6.89 13.80
C ILE A 163 2.13 5.90 13.23
N ILE A 164 0.95 6.38 12.85
CA ILE A 164 -0.10 5.56 12.23
C ILE A 164 -0.20 5.91 10.75
N SER A 165 -0.17 4.91 9.87
CA SER A 165 -0.46 5.07 8.44
C SER A 165 -1.49 4.03 8.02
N ASP A 166 -2.67 4.48 7.66
CA ASP A 166 -3.84 3.63 7.42
C ASP A 166 -4.76 4.25 6.37
N HIS A 167 -5.59 3.43 5.75
CA HIS A 167 -6.55 3.83 4.72
C HIS A 167 -7.97 3.31 4.99
N HIS A 168 -8.17 2.65 6.13
CA HIS A 168 -9.48 2.24 6.61
C HIS A 168 -10.35 3.46 6.96
N HIS A 169 -11.66 3.26 7.17
CA HIS A 169 -12.51 4.39 7.56
C HIS A 169 -12.21 4.79 9.02
N PRO A 170 -11.87 6.06 9.30
CA PRO A 170 -11.67 6.53 10.67
C PRO A 170 -12.92 6.33 11.54
N GLY A 171 -12.69 6.21 12.85
CA GLY A 171 -13.77 6.28 13.85
C GLY A 171 -14.19 7.72 14.14
N ASP A 172 -15.00 7.90 15.19
CA ASP A 172 -15.40 9.23 15.66
C ASP A 172 -14.24 10.01 16.29
N GLU A 173 -13.25 9.30 16.83
CA GLU A 173 -12.04 9.84 17.44
C GLU A 173 -10.81 9.39 16.66
N ILE A 174 -9.78 10.24 16.61
CA ILE A 174 -8.49 9.95 15.97
C ILE A 174 -7.46 9.56 17.06
N PRO A 175 -6.68 8.48 16.88
CA PRO A 175 -5.72 8.04 17.88
C PRO A 175 -4.64 9.09 18.20
N SER A 176 -4.28 9.19 19.47
CA SER A 176 -3.24 10.12 19.94
C SER A 176 -1.83 9.58 19.66
N ALA A 177 -1.42 9.65 18.40
CA ALA A 177 -0.08 9.30 17.92
C ALA A 177 0.75 10.55 17.57
N ILE A 178 2.05 10.41 17.31
CA ILE A 178 2.90 11.53 16.84
C ILE A 178 2.40 12.07 15.50
N ALA A 179 1.94 11.16 14.65
CA ALA A 179 1.34 11.46 13.36
C ALA A 179 0.32 10.37 13.02
N VAL A 180 -0.78 10.78 12.39
CA VAL A 180 -1.80 9.89 11.84
C VAL A 180 -2.01 10.26 10.37
N ILE A 181 -1.60 9.36 9.48
CA ILE A 181 -1.67 9.50 8.03
C ILE A 181 -2.82 8.63 7.55
N ASP A 182 -3.93 9.27 7.20
CA ASP A 182 -5.07 8.60 6.57
C ASP A 182 -5.84 9.65 5.75
N PRO A 183 -5.96 9.47 4.41
CA PRO A 183 -6.60 10.44 3.55
C PRO A 183 -8.11 10.58 3.85
N LYS A 184 -8.74 9.60 4.49
CA LYS A 184 -10.18 9.61 4.81
C LYS A 184 -10.51 10.40 6.07
N GLN A 185 -9.52 10.97 6.76
CA GLN A 185 -9.75 11.93 7.83
C GLN A 185 -10.53 13.17 7.34
N MET A 186 -11.39 13.71 8.19
CA MET A 186 -12.33 14.78 7.84
C MET A 186 -11.65 16.05 7.30
N ASP A 187 -10.50 16.42 7.87
CA ASP A 187 -9.77 17.65 7.53
C ASP A 187 -8.57 17.40 6.59
N ASP A 188 -8.43 16.18 6.05
CA ASP A 188 -7.34 15.84 5.16
C ASP A 188 -7.53 16.43 3.76
N SER A 189 -6.50 17.13 3.27
CA SER A 189 -6.55 17.85 1.99
C SER A 189 -6.09 17.02 0.78
N TYR A 190 -5.63 15.78 1.00
CA TYR A 190 -5.14 14.93 -0.07
C TYR A 190 -6.30 14.50 -0.99
N PRO A 191 -6.21 14.68 -2.32
CA PRO A 191 -7.39 14.48 -3.17
C PRO A 191 -7.72 13.02 -3.47
N GLU A 192 -6.77 12.10 -3.29
CA GLU A 192 -6.95 10.68 -3.63
C GLU A 192 -7.25 9.88 -2.36
N LYS A 193 -8.54 9.66 -2.11
CA LYS A 193 -9.03 9.09 -0.84
C LYS A 193 -9.00 7.57 -0.76
N GLU A 194 -8.69 6.89 -1.85
CA GLU A 194 -8.78 5.42 -1.96
C GLU A 194 -7.40 4.77 -2.17
N LEU A 195 -6.31 5.44 -1.81
CA LEU A 195 -5.00 4.78 -1.80
C LEU A 195 -5.03 3.55 -0.88
N ALA A 196 -4.37 2.48 -1.31
CA ALA A 196 -4.06 1.32 -0.47
C ALA A 196 -3.04 1.68 0.62
N GLY A 197 -2.92 0.89 1.67
CA GLY A 197 -1.90 1.02 2.73
C GLY A 197 -0.48 1.09 2.18
N VAL A 198 -0.12 0.23 1.22
CA VAL A 198 1.18 0.29 0.51
C VAL A 198 1.33 1.58 -0.31
N GLY A 199 0.22 2.14 -0.80
CA GLY A 199 0.19 3.43 -1.48
C GLY A 199 0.56 4.56 -0.54
N LEU A 200 0.02 4.57 0.68
CA LEU A 200 0.38 5.55 1.71
C LEU A 200 1.82 5.39 2.19
N ALA A 201 2.30 4.15 2.36
CA ALA A 201 3.70 3.87 2.64
C ALA A 201 4.63 4.41 1.51
N TYR A 202 4.19 4.29 0.25
CA TYR A 202 4.88 4.90 -0.89
C TYR A 202 4.91 6.43 -0.81
N LYS A 203 3.80 7.08 -0.45
CA LYS A 203 3.75 8.55 -0.26
C LYS A 203 4.69 9.00 0.86
N LEU A 204 4.79 8.23 1.94
CA LEU A 204 5.71 8.49 3.04
C LEU A 204 7.18 8.46 2.57
N ILE A 205 7.58 7.48 1.75
CA ILE A 205 8.95 7.46 1.21
C ILE A 205 9.18 8.51 0.12
N GLU A 206 8.16 8.89 -0.66
CA GLU A 206 8.22 10.04 -1.59
C GLU A 206 8.53 11.33 -0.80
N ALA A 207 7.85 11.53 0.33
CA ALA A 207 8.07 12.65 1.24
C ALA A 207 9.47 12.64 1.89
N LEU A 208 9.95 11.46 2.32
CA LEU A 208 11.30 11.32 2.89
C LEU A 208 12.39 11.59 1.84
N ASN A 209 12.18 11.16 0.60
CA ASN A 209 13.10 11.42 -0.51
C ASN A 209 13.10 12.89 -0.94
N SER A 210 11.96 13.57 -0.96
CA SER A 210 11.89 14.99 -1.36
C SER A 210 12.69 15.92 -0.44
N ARG A 211 12.92 15.50 0.81
CA ARG A 211 13.72 16.22 1.81
C ARG A 211 15.22 15.89 1.75
N GLN A 212 15.65 15.03 0.83
CA GLN A 212 17.05 14.68 0.62
C GLN A 212 17.58 15.35 -0.65
N ALA A 213 18.73 16.03 -0.55
CA ALA A 213 19.38 16.59 -1.74
C ALA A 213 19.83 15.50 -2.73
N HIS A 214 20.28 14.35 -2.19
CA HIS A 214 20.72 13.19 -2.96
C HIS A 214 20.15 11.91 -2.31
N PRO A 215 18.94 11.48 -2.70
CA PRO A 215 18.35 10.25 -2.20
C PRO A 215 19.25 9.04 -2.49
N LYS A 216 19.45 8.17 -1.48
CA LYS A 216 20.22 6.92 -1.63
C LYS A 216 19.54 5.89 -2.54
N ILE A 217 18.23 6.02 -2.72
CA ILE A 217 17.38 5.13 -3.53
C ILE A 217 16.26 5.94 -4.17
N ASP A 218 15.90 5.63 -5.41
CA ASP A 218 14.70 6.20 -6.02
C ASP A 218 13.48 5.47 -5.44
N HIS A 219 12.53 6.23 -4.89
CA HIS A 219 11.25 5.69 -4.40
C HIS A 219 10.50 4.88 -5.47
N HIS A 220 10.71 5.17 -6.76
CA HIS A 220 10.12 4.38 -7.85
C HIS A 220 10.57 2.91 -7.86
N ASP A 221 11.71 2.57 -7.24
CA ASP A 221 12.21 1.19 -7.15
C ASP A 221 11.35 0.28 -6.26
N PHE A 222 10.35 0.85 -5.59
CA PHE A 222 9.37 0.12 -4.77
C PHE A 222 7.99 0.02 -5.43
N LEU A 223 7.81 0.55 -6.64
CA LEU A 223 6.51 0.52 -7.33
C LEU A 223 6.02 -0.91 -7.62
N ASP A 224 6.91 -1.89 -7.65
CA ASP A 224 6.55 -3.30 -7.75
C ASP A 224 5.73 -3.77 -6.55
N LEU A 225 6.15 -3.42 -5.33
CA LEU A 225 5.40 -3.69 -4.10
C LEU A 225 4.08 -2.91 -4.08
N VAL A 226 4.10 -1.65 -4.51
CA VAL A 226 2.88 -0.82 -4.59
C VAL A 226 1.83 -1.46 -5.49
N ALA A 227 2.21 -1.89 -6.69
CA ALA A 227 1.27 -2.53 -7.59
C ALA A 227 0.72 -3.85 -7.03
N LEU A 228 1.55 -4.60 -6.29
CA LEU A 228 1.16 -5.87 -5.69
C LEU A 228 0.12 -5.67 -4.58
N GLY A 229 0.40 -4.81 -3.59
CA GLY A 229 -0.51 -4.52 -2.49
C GLY A 229 -1.80 -3.85 -2.96
N THR A 230 -1.70 -2.78 -3.76
CA THR A 230 -2.90 -2.04 -4.24
C THR A 230 -3.87 -2.92 -5.03
N VAL A 231 -3.38 -3.87 -5.83
CA VAL A 231 -4.27 -4.77 -6.58
C VAL A 231 -4.82 -5.89 -5.70
N ALA A 232 -4.03 -6.39 -4.74
CA ALA A 232 -4.46 -7.44 -3.82
C ALA A 232 -5.52 -6.94 -2.81
N ASP A 233 -5.44 -5.68 -2.40
CA ASP A 233 -6.44 -4.97 -1.60
C ASP A 233 -7.76 -4.69 -2.36
N LEU A 234 -7.80 -4.97 -3.66
CA LEU A 234 -8.93 -4.64 -4.54
C LEU A 234 -9.24 -3.12 -4.56
N ALA A 235 -8.24 -2.29 -4.25
CA ALA A 235 -8.38 -0.84 -4.30
C ALA A 235 -8.82 -0.37 -5.70
N PRO A 236 -9.70 0.66 -5.80
CA PRO A 236 -10.15 1.16 -7.08
C PRO A 236 -8.98 1.61 -7.98
N LEU A 237 -8.83 0.98 -9.15
CA LEU A 237 -7.81 1.32 -10.14
C LEU A 237 -8.21 2.54 -10.98
N VAL A 238 -8.42 3.66 -10.30
CA VAL A 238 -8.66 5.01 -10.80
C VAL A 238 -7.58 5.96 -10.28
N GLY A 239 -7.57 7.21 -10.74
CA GLY A 239 -6.72 8.27 -10.18
C GLY A 239 -5.25 7.86 -9.99
N GLU A 240 -4.73 8.08 -8.79
CA GLU A 240 -3.34 7.79 -8.44
C GLU A 240 -3.04 6.29 -8.34
N ASN A 241 -3.94 5.48 -7.75
CA ASN A 241 -3.80 4.01 -7.75
C ASN A 241 -3.56 3.47 -9.16
N ARG A 242 -4.32 3.96 -10.14
CA ARG A 242 -4.17 3.54 -11.53
C ARG A 242 -2.80 3.89 -12.10
N TYR A 243 -2.30 5.08 -11.82
CA TYR A 243 -0.97 5.52 -12.24
C TYR A 243 0.12 4.65 -11.59
N LEU A 244 0.05 4.48 -10.26
CA LEU A 244 1.01 3.70 -9.49
C LEU A 244 1.03 2.24 -9.94
N VAL A 245 -0.14 1.60 -10.09
CA VAL A 245 -0.24 0.21 -10.58
C VAL A 245 0.25 0.09 -12.01
N ARG A 246 -0.06 1.04 -12.90
CA ARG A 246 0.47 1.03 -14.28
C ARG A 246 1.99 1.04 -14.28
N LYS A 247 2.60 1.90 -13.46
CA LYS A 247 4.06 1.98 -13.34
C LYS A 247 4.66 0.78 -12.62
N GLY A 248 4.06 0.31 -11.55
CA GLY A 248 4.50 -0.88 -10.83
C GLY A 248 4.48 -2.14 -11.68
N LEU A 249 3.51 -2.30 -12.60
CA LEU A 249 3.55 -3.37 -13.59
C LEU A 249 4.78 -3.28 -14.50
N GLU A 250 5.26 -2.08 -14.86
CA GLU A 250 6.53 -1.92 -15.60
C GLU A 250 7.73 -2.39 -14.76
N TYR A 251 7.68 -2.28 -13.44
CA TYR A 251 8.73 -2.71 -12.51
C TYR A 251 8.68 -4.21 -12.20
N ILE A 252 7.49 -4.78 -11.93
CA ILE A 252 7.29 -6.22 -11.70
C ILE A 252 7.79 -7.06 -12.90
N ARG A 253 7.64 -6.53 -14.12
CA ARG A 253 8.11 -7.19 -15.36
C ARG A 253 9.63 -7.25 -15.48
N LYS A 254 10.37 -6.55 -14.60
CA LYS A 254 11.84 -6.54 -14.54
C LYS A 254 12.32 -7.44 -13.41
N PRO A 255 13.45 -8.15 -13.57
CA PRO A 255 13.99 -9.02 -12.53
C PRO A 255 14.77 -8.23 -11.47
N LEU A 256 14.10 -7.32 -10.77
CA LEU A 256 14.72 -6.47 -9.74
C LEU A 256 14.55 -7.04 -8.33
N ARG A 257 13.40 -7.64 -8.04
CA ARG A 257 13.06 -8.19 -6.72
C ARG A 257 13.00 -9.72 -6.76
N GLN A 258 13.95 -10.36 -6.09
CA GLN A 258 14.11 -11.81 -6.11
C GLN A 258 12.86 -12.55 -5.60
N GLY A 259 12.22 -12.05 -4.54
CA GLY A 259 10.99 -12.63 -4.01
C GLY A 259 9.84 -12.66 -5.01
N ILE A 260 9.54 -11.52 -5.63
CA ILE A 260 8.50 -11.41 -6.68
C ILE A 260 8.84 -12.32 -7.87
N MET A 261 10.12 -12.38 -8.29
CA MET A 261 10.53 -13.27 -9.39
C MET A 261 10.32 -14.75 -9.05
N SER A 262 10.57 -15.16 -7.82
CA SER A 262 10.36 -16.53 -7.36
C SER A 262 8.86 -16.86 -7.31
N LEU A 263 8.04 -15.93 -6.82
CA LEU A 263 6.58 -16.07 -6.81
C LEU A 263 5.98 -16.18 -8.22
N ILE A 264 6.45 -15.35 -9.16
CA ILE A 264 6.06 -15.42 -10.58
C ILE A 264 6.43 -16.79 -11.17
N GLY A 265 7.62 -17.31 -10.82
CA GLY A 265 8.10 -18.61 -11.28
C GLY A 265 7.22 -19.77 -10.80
N VAL A 266 6.92 -19.82 -9.51
CA VAL A 266 6.04 -20.84 -8.90
C VAL A 266 4.61 -20.72 -9.44
N ALA A 267 4.12 -19.50 -9.66
CA ALA A 267 2.80 -19.28 -10.28
C ALA A 267 2.74 -19.69 -11.77
N GLY A 268 3.87 -20.06 -12.40
CA GLY A 268 3.92 -20.44 -13.81
C GLY A 268 3.61 -19.28 -14.77
N LEU A 269 3.82 -18.05 -14.33
CA LEU A 269 3.47 -16.84 -15.10
C LEU A 269 4.66 -16.35 -15.93
N ASN A 270 4.36 -15.69 -17.05
CA ASN A 270 5.37 -15.02 -17.85
C ASN A 270 5.58 -13.58 -17.33
N PRO A 271 6.76 -13.23 -16.77
CA PRO A 271 7.00 -11.91 -16.22
C PRO A 271 6.65 -10.79 -17.19
N ARG A 272 6.96 -10.93 -18.49
CA ARG A 272 6.76 -9.89 -19.50
C ARG A 272 5.30 -9.59 -19.82
N GLN A 273 4.40 -10.50 -19.50
CA GLN A 273 2.97 -10.41 -19.82
C GLN A 273 2.11 -10.14 -18.58
N LEU A 274 2.72 -10.03 -17.39
CA LEU A 274 2.00 -9.79 -16.14
C LEU A 274 1.08 -8.58 -16.22
N SER A 275 -0.13 -8.77 -15.73
CA SER A 275 -1.22 -7.81 -15.66
C SER A 275 -1.74 -7.70 -14.23
N ALA A 276 -2.62 -6.72 -13.99
CA ALA A 276 -3.32 -6.63 -12.71
C ALA A 276 -4.18 -7.88 -12.43
N THR A 277 -4.69 -8.57 -13.45
CA THR A 277 -5.41 -9.83 -13.27
C THR A 277 -4.50 -10.92 -12.70
N ASP A 278 -3.27 -11.03 -13.19
CA ASP A 278 -2.31 -12.02 -12.67
C ASP A 278 -1.93 -11.71 -11.22
N ILE A 279 -1.83 -10.42 -10.85
CA ILE A 279 -1.65 -10.03 -9.46
C ILE A 279 -2.86 -10.48 -8.63
N GLY A 280 -4.08 -10.06 -9.00
CA GLY A 280 -5.28 -10.32 -8.20
C GLY A 280 -5.70 -11.79 -8.11
N PHE A 281 -5.34 -12.62 -9.09
CA PHE A 281 -5.80 -14.02 -9.16
C PHE A 281 -4.70 -15.07 -8.99
N ALA A 282 -3.42 -14.70 -9.02
CA ALA A 282 -2.33 -15.66 -8.88
C ALA A 282 -1.27 -15.26 -7.85
N LEU A 283 -0.76 -14.02 -7.89
CA LEU A 283 0.29 -13.59 -6.94
C LEU A 283 -0.29 -13.22 -5.57
N GLY A 284 -1.34 -12.38 -5.55
CA GLY A 284 -2.04 -11.95 -4.35
C GLY A 284 -2.53 -13.12 -3.51
N PRO A 285 -3.30 -14.07 -4.06
CA PRO A 285 -3.78 -15.23 -3.30
C PRO A 285 -2.68 -16.11 -2.68
N ARG A 286 -1.48 -16.19 -3.28
CA ARG A 286 -0.35 -16.94 -2.71
C ARG A 286 0.25 -16.23 -1.50
N LEU A 287 0.40 -14.91 -1.60
CA LEU A 287 0.85 -14.10 -0.46
C LEU A 287 -0.21 -14.08 0.65
N ASN A 288 -1.50 -14.05 0.27
CA ASN A 288 -2.65 -14.16 1.17
C ASN A 288 -2.98 -15.61 1.59
N ALA A 289 -2.19 -16.61 1.20
CA ALA A 289 -2.33 -17.96 1.76
C ALA A 289 -2.03 -17.98 3.28
N ALA A 290 -1.64 -16.81 3.83
CA ALA A 290 -1.92 -16.19 5.14
C ALA A 290 -3.23 -16.61 5.85
N GLY A 291 -3.37 -17.91 6.09
CA GLY A 291 -4.36 -18.53 6.96
C GLY A 291 -3.74 -19.55 7.92
N ARG A 292 -2.42 -19.71 7.88
CA ARG A 292 -1.61 -20.43 8.87
C ARG A 292 -0.53 -19.45 9.33
N LEU A 293 -0.45 -19.18 10.64
CA LEU A 293 0.56 -18.35 11.33
C LEU A 293 1.89 -18.09 10.57
N GLU A 294 2.53 -19.14 10.04
CA GLU A 294 3.83 -19.09 9.33
C GLU A 294 3.81 -18.29 8.01
N SER A 295 2.64 -18.04 7.40
CA SER A 295 2.57 -17.59 6.01
C SER A 295 2.68 -16.08 5.78
N ALA A 296 2.20 -15.22 6.70
CA ALA A 296 2.37 -13.76 6.54
C ALA A 296 3.82 -13.33 6.78
N GLN A 297 4.47 -13.92 7.78
CA GLN A 297 5.90 -13.74 8.01
C GLN A 297 6.74 -14.29 6.84
N ALA A 298 6.40 -15.48 6.30
CA ALA A 298 7.04 -16.01 5.10
C ALA A 298 6.86 -15.10 3.88
N ALA A 299 5.68 -14.51 3.69
CA ALA A 299 5.41 -13.55 2.63
C ALA A 299 6.27 -12.29 2.79
N LEU A 300 6.37 -11.73 4.00
CA LEU A 300 7.26 -10.61 4.28
C LEU A 300 8.73 -10.96 3.99
N GLU A 301 9.21 -12.10 4.50
CA GLU A 301 10.57 -12.59 4.28
C GLU A 301 10.88 -12.80 2.81
N LEU A 302 9.93 -13.34 2.05
CA LEU A 302 10.05 -13.54 0.61
C LEU A 302 10.28 -12.19 -0.09
N LEU A 303 9.50 -11.16 0.25
CA LEU A 303 9.55 -9.87 -0.42
C LEU A 303 10.81 -9.05 -0.10
N ILE A 304 11.44 -9.29 1.06
CA ILE A 304 12.65 -8.58 1.50
C ILE A 304 13.95 -9.34 1.25
N THR A 305 13.91 -10.67 1.07
CA THR A 305 15.12 -11.46 0.86
C THR A 305 15.78 -11.18 -0.49
N LYS A 306 17.12 -11.25 -0.49
CA LYS A 306 17.96 -11.18 -1.69
C LYS A 306 18.56 -12.54 -2.04
N ASP A 307 18.41 -13.54 -1.16
CA ASP A 307 18.94 -14.87 -1.39
C ASP A 307 18.02 -15.66 -2.32
N VAL A 308 18.59 -16.19 -3.39
CA VAL A 308 17.83 -16.91 -4.43
C VAL A 308 17.26 -18.23 -3.88
N GLY A 309 18.02 -18.93 -3.03
CA GLY A 309 17.60 -20.20 -2.45
C GLY A 309 16.45 -20.01 -1.45
N GLN A 310 16.60 -19.04 -0.55
CA GLN A 310 15.56 -18.68 0.42
C GLN A 310 14.30 -18.18 -0.30
N ALA A 311 14.43 -17.34 -1.32
CA ALA A 311 13.28 -16.86 -2.07
C ALA A 311 12.54 -18.00 -2.79
N ALA A 312 13.27 -18.97 -3.36
CA ALA A 312 12.66 -20.13 -3.99
C ALA A 312 11.95 -21.02 -2.98
N TYR A 313 12.55 -21.24 -1.80
CA TYR A 313 11.96 -21.99 -0.70
C TYR A 313 10.66 -21.34 -0.21
N LEU A 314 10.71 -20.05 0.16
CA LEU A 314 9.54 -19.32 0.65
C LEU A 314 8.43 -19.22 -0.39
N ALA A 315 8.77 -19.00 -1.67
CA ALA A 315 7.78 -18.98 -2.75
C ALA A 315 7.07 -20.32 -2.94
N GLN A 316 7.77 -21.43 -2.69
CA GLN A 316 7.20 -22.78 -2.76
C GLN A 316 6.33 -23.11 -1.53
N GLU A 317 6.68 -22.59 -0.35
CA GLU A 317 5.83 -22.71 0.86
C GLU A 317 4.51 -21.95 0.72
N LEU A 318 4.49 -20.89 -0.08
CA LEU A 318 3.31 -20.05 -0.35
C LEU A 318 2.49 -20.51 -1.57
N GLU A 319 2.79 -21.66 -2.18
CA GLU A 319 1.98 -22.26 -3.26
C GLU A 319 0.71 -22.93 -2.74
#